data_AF-H6L1Q0-F1
#
_entry.id   AF-H6L1Q0-F1
#
_cell.length_a   1.000
_cell.length_b   1.000
_cell.length_c   1.000
_cell.angle_alpha   90.00
_cell.angle_beta   90.00
_cell.angle_gamma   90.00
#
_symmetry.space_group_name_H-M   'P 1'
#
loop_
_entity.id
_entity.type
_entity.pdbx_description
1 polymer ?
#
loop_
_entity_poly.entity_id
_entity_poly.type
_entity_poly.pdbx_seq_one_letter_code
_entity_poly.pdbx_strand_id
1 'polypeptide(L)'
;MKRVIIICEGPTELEFCREILQPYFLPKNIYIDSPLIKASKGGIVKWGTLKKEIQNYLHQNAIVTTLIDYYGIPDSYNYPA
;
A
#
# COMPACT_ATOMS: atom_id res chain seq x y z
N MET A 1 -12.45 4.99 -15.22
CA MET A 1 -11.79 5.48 -14.00
C MET A 1 -10.75 4.46 -13.60
N LYS A 2 -9.49 4.87 -13.40
CA LYS A 2 -8.43 3.95 -12.95
C LYS A 2 -8.39 3.97 -11.42
N ARG A 3 -8.47 2.81 -10.78
CA ARG A 3 -8.31 2.68 -9.33
C ARG A 3 -6.90 2.20 -9.04
N VAL A 4 -6.19 2.95 -8.21
CA VAL A 4 -4.87 2.58 -7.70
C VAL A 4 -5.01 2.35 -6.19
N ILE A 5 -4.57 1.19 -5.73
CA ILE A 5 -4.56 0.81 -4.33
C ILE A 5 -3.10 0.86 -3.87
N ILE A 6 -2.80 1.73 -2.91
CA ILE A 6 -1.48 1.89 -2.31
C ILE A 6 -1.55 1.31 -0.90
N ILE A 7 -0.97 0.13 -0.68
CA ILE A 7 -0.93 -0.45 0.66
C ILE A 7 0.14 0.28 1.47
N CYS A 8 -0.29 0.98 2.52
CA CYS A 8 0.55 1.83 3.36
C CYS A 8 1.04 1.10 4.61
N GLU A 9 2.31 1.31 4.98
CA GLU A 9 2.87 0.77 6.22
C GLU A 9 2.20 1.36 7.47
N GLY A 10 2.05 2.68 7.51
CA GLY A 10 1.57 3.39 8.68
C GLY A 10 0.76 4.65 8.36
N PRO A 11 0.39 5.39 9.43
CA PRO A 11 -0.46 6.58 9.31
C PRO A 11 0.15 7.70 8.46
N THR A 12 1.47 7.85 8.45
CA THR A 12 2.17 8.89 7.69
C THR A 12 2.00 8.70 6.18
N GLU A 13 2.16 7.47 5.68
CA GLU A 13 1.99 7.14 4.26
C GLU A 13 0.53 7.26 3.83
N LEU A 14 -0.41 6.88 4.72
CA LEU A 14 -1.84 7.07 4.54
C LEU A 14 -2.20 8.55 4.38
N GLU A 15 -1.70 9.41 5.27
CA GLU A 15 -1.96 10.85 5.22
C GLU A 15 -1.35 11.47 3.96
N PHE A 16 -0.14 11.08 3.57
CA PHE A 16 0.46 11.50 2.31
C PHE A 16 -0.41 11.11 1.10
N CYS A 17 -0.93 9.88 1.07
CA CYS A 17 -1.82 9.44 -0.01
C CYS A 17 -3.11 10.27 -0.05
N ARG A 18 -3.71 10.59 1.10
CA ARG A 18 -4.99 11.29 1.21
C ARG A 18 -4.88 12.78 0.94
N GLU A 19 -3.87 13.43 1.48
CA GLU A 19 -3.74 14.89 1.45
C GLU A 19 -2.96 15.39 0.23
N ILE A 20 -2.07 14.55 -0.33
CA ILE A 20 -1.20 14.94 -1.46
C ILE A 20 -1.56 14.18 -2.74
N LEU A 21 -1.49 12.84 -2.72
CA LEU A 21 -1.64 12.06 -3.96
C LEU A 21 -3.08 12.09 -4.48
N GLN A 22 -4.07 11.90 -3.61
CA GLN A 22 -5.47 11.83 -4.03
C GLN A 22 -5.94 13.15 -4.69
N PRO A 23 -5.69 14.36 -4.13
CA PRO A 23 -6.02 15.62 -4.79
C PRO A 23 -5.29 15.81 -6.13
N TYR A 24 -4.03 15.36 -6.24
CA TYR A 24 -3.26 15.47 -7.47
C TYR A 24 -3.78 14.56 -8.59
N PHE A 25 -4.23 13.36 -8.25
CA PHE A 25 -4.65 12.33 -9.21
C PHE A 25 -6.14 12.37 -9.56
N LEU A 26 -6.99 12.88 -8.66
CA LEU A 26 -8.44 12.93 -8.89
C LEU A 26 -8.83 13.67 -10.19
N PRO A 27 -8.25 14.84 -10.54
CA PRO A 27 -8.54 15.53 -11.80
C PRO A 27 -8.14 14.73 -13.05
N LYS A 28 -7.27 13.72 -12.90
CA LYS A 28 -6.81 12.82 -13.97
C LYS A 28 -7.67 11.56 -14.08
N ASN A 29 -8.82 11.52 -13.40
CA ASN A 29 -9.73 10.37 -13.33
C ASN A 29 -9.04 9.09 -12.78
N ILE A 30 -8.11 9.31 -11.84
CA ILE A 30 -7.39 8.28 -11.09
C ILE A 30 -7.79 8.41 -9.62
N TYR A 31 -8.35 7.35 -9.07
CA TYR A 31 -8.76 7.27 -7.66
C TYR A 31 -7.73 6.48 -6.85
N ILE A 32 -7.34 7.02 -5.70
CA ILE A 32 -6.32 6.46 -4.81
C ILE A 32 -7.01 5.89 -3.58
N ASP A 33 -6.93 4.58 -3.40
CA ASP A 33 -7.30 3.91 -2.17
C ASP A 33 -6.02 3.58 -1.39
N SER A 34 -5.99 3.82 -0.09
CA SER A 34 -4.75 3.73 0.71
C SER A 34 -4.95 2.90 1.99
N PRO A 35 -5.23 1.59 1.89
CA PRO A 35 -5.39 0.76 3.07
C PRO A 35 -4.09 0.62 3.85
N LEU A 36 -4.18 0.65 5.17
CA LEU A 36 -3.07 0.24 6.04
C LEU A 36 -2.90 -1.29 6.02
N ILE A 37 -1.67 -1.77 6.19
CA ILE A 37 -1.39 -3.18 6.42
C ILE A 37 -2.13 -3.63 7.69
N LYS A 38 -3.19 -4.43 7.52
CA LYS A 38 -4.15 -4.74 8.59
C LYS A 38 -3.54 -5.53 9.74
N ALA A 39 -2.56 -6.37 9.43
CA ALA A 39 -1.86 -7.18 10.41
C ALA A 39 -0.88 -6.37 11.28
N SER A 40 -0.63 -5.10 10.94
CA SER A 40 0.29 -4.25 11.69
C SER A 40 -0.45 -3.23 12.55
N LYS A 41 0.11 -2.92 13.72
CA LYS A 41 -0.23 -1.72 14.48
C LYS A 41 0.63 -0.52 14.03
N GLY A 42 0.93 -0.42 12.72
CA GLY A 42 1.80 0.61 12.14
C GLY A 42 3.24 0.16 11.98
N GLY A 43 3.48 -0.92 11.24
CA GLY A 43 4.83 -1.36 10.92
C GLY A 43 4.85 -2.47 9.87
N ILE A 44 5.99 -2.64 9.20
CA ILE A 44 6.09 -3.66 8.17
C ILE A 44 5.79 -5.07 8.69
N VAL A 45 5.20 -5.92 7.85
CA VAL A 45 4.89 -7.32 8.16
C VAL A 45 5.72 -8.25 7.29
N LYS A 46 5.81 -9.53 7.67
CA LYS A 46 6.46 -10.56 6.85
C LYS A 46 5.86 -10.59 5.43
N TRP A 47 6.70 -10.86 4.43
CA TRP A 47 6.30 -10.88 3.02
C TRP A 47 5.08 -11.76 2.76
N GLY A 48 5.01 -12.94 3.38
CA GLY A 48 3.87 -13.85 3.21
C GLY A 48 2.52 -13.26 3.65
N THR A 49 2.52 -12.35 4.63
CA THR A 49 1.31 -11.63 5.07
C THR A 49 0.95 -10.53 4.08
N LEU A 50 1.92 -9.68 3.70
CA LEU A 50 1.70 -8.61 2.74
C LEU A 50 1.28 -9.15 1.36
N LYS A 51 1.91 -10.23 0.90
CA LYS A 51 1.56 -10.90 -0.36
C LYS A 51 0.10 -11.35 -0.40
N LYS A 52 -0.42 -11.89 0.70
CA LYS A 52 -1.85 -12.28 0.79
C LYS A 52 -2.75 -11.06 0.66
N GLU A 53 -2.42 -9.95 1.31
CA GLU A 53 -3.18 -8.70 1.18
C GLU A 53 -3.13 -8.16 -0.26
N ILE A 54 -1.95 -8.12 -0.88
CA ILE A 54 -1.76 -7.72 -2.29
C ILE A 54 -2.67 -8.58 -3.20
N GLN A 55 -2.65 -9.90 -3.04
CA GLN A 55 -3.49 -10.81 -3.83
C GLN A 55 -4.99 -10.52 -3.66
N ASN A 56 -5.44 -10.26 -2.42
CA ASN A 56 -6.83 -9.90 -2.15
C ASN A 56 -7.27 -8.60 -2.86
N TYR A 57 -6.35 -7.63 -2.97
CA TYR A 57 -6.62 -6.39 -3.71
C TYR A 57 -6.56 -6.57 -5.23
N LEU A 58 -5.66 -7.40 -5.74
CA LEU A 58 -5.53 -7.70 -7.17
C LEU A 58 -6.75 -8.44 -7.75
N HIS A 59 -7.53 -9.15 -6.93
CA HIS A 59 -8.81 -9.71 -7.37
C HIS A 59 -9.86 -8.65 -7.74
N GLN A 60 -9.60 -7.38 -7.42
CA GLN A 60 -10.40 -6.23 -7.82
C GLN A 60 -9.74 -5.62 -9.07
N ASN A 61 -10.52 -5.09 -10.02
CA ASN A 61 -9.99 -4.44 -11.22
C ASN A 61 -9.28 -3.12 -10.86
N ALA A 62 -8.03 -3.23 -10.38
CA ALA A 62 -7.24 -2.17 -9.79
C ALA A 62 -5.75 -2.37 -10.04
N ILE A 63 -5.00 -1.27 -10.02
CA ILE A 63 -3.54 -1.28 -9.97
C ILE A 63 -3.15 -1.31 -8.50
N VAL A 64 -2.35 -2.28 -8.08
CA VAL A 64 -1.92 -2.41 -6.67
C VAL A 64 -0.43 -2.09 -6.57
N THR A 65 -0.07 -1.25 -5.62
CA THR A 65 1.31 -0.91 -5.25
C THR A 65 1.41 -0.77 -3.73
N THR A 66 2.61 -0.50 -3.22
CA THR A 66 2.91 -0.36 -1.79
C THR A 66 3.65 0.95 -1.53
N LEU A 67 3.45 1.54 -0.36
CA LEU A 67 4.26 2.65 0.16
C LEU A 67 4.73 2.26 1.56
N ILE A 68 5.98 1.80 1.65
CA ILE A 68 6.58 1.16 2.83
C ILE A 68 8.06 1.55 2.96
N ASP A 69 8.60 1.51 4.17
CA ASP A 69 10.01 1.79 4.44
C ASP A 69 10.89 0.57 4.13
N TYR A 70 11.38 0.52 2.88
CA TYR A 70 12.19 -0.59 2.39
C TYR A 70 13.50 -0.79 3.18
N TYR A 71 14.11 0.29 3.67
CA TYR A 71 15.37 0.25 4.43
C TYR A 71 15.22 -0.40 5.81
N GLY A 72 14.00 -0.47 6.35
CA GLY A 72 13.71 -1.00 7.69
C GLY A 72 13.32 -2.48 7.70
N ILE A 73 13.29 -3.15 6.54
CA ILE A 73 12.78 -4.52 6.41
C ILE A 73 13.84 -5.53 6.89
N PRO A 74 13.55 -6.34 7.93
CA PRO A 74 14.49 -7.38 8.36
C PRO A 74 14.60 -8.52 7.34
N ASP A 75 15.79 -9.07 7.13
CA ASP A 75 16.01 -10.24 6.25
C ASP A 75 15.09 -11.42 6.58
N SER A 76 14.81 -11.62 7.88
CA SER A 76 13.91 -12.66 8.38
C SER A 76 12.45 -12.53 7.90
N TYR A 77 12.08 -11.41 7.29
CA TYR A 77 10.74 -11.18 6.74
C TYR A 77 10.57 -11.72 5.32
N ASN A 78 11.66 -12.21 4.69
CA ASN A 78 11.67 -12.93 3.42
C ASN A 78 11.02 -12.17 2.25
N TYR A 79 11.28 -10.86 2.16
CA TYR A 79 10.89 -10.08 0.98
C TYR A 79 11.69 -10.53 -0.25
N PRO A 80 11.12 -10.46 -1.45
CA PRO A 80 11.87 -10.73 -2.68
C PRO A 80 13.02 -9.73 -2.83
N ALA A 81 14.16 -10.23 -3.29
CA ALA A 81 15.32 -9.43 -3.69
C ALA A 81 15.16 -8.87 -5.11
#